data_AF-A0A8S9RMW1-F1
#
_entry.id   AF-A0A8S9RMW1-F1
#
_cell.length_a   1.000
_cell.length_b   1.000
_cell.length_c   1.000
_cell.angle_alpha   90.00
_cell.angle_beta   90.00
_cell.angle_gamma   90.00
#
_symmetry.space_group_name_H-M   'P 1'
#
loop_
_entity.id
_entity.type
_entity.pdbx_description
1 polymer ?
#
loop_
_entity_poly.entity_id
_entity_poly.type
_entity_poly.pdbx_seq_one_letter_code
_entity_poly.pdbx_strand_id
1 'polypeptide(L)'
;MSSTTSESRVLWKWKMIPYAAGVIVPLALTLLVRNTKRDEKRDVIDNDVGGEPGHTVRNHRFKDPVSSHWEDISTLPELFEISCKNHIDRFFLNTRRLIAREIETSEDGKVFEKLHLGDYE
;
A
#
# COMPACT_ATOMS: atom_id res chain seq x y z
N MET A 1 35.63 17.38 -53.00
CA MET A 1 34.56 18.24 -52.46
C MET A 1 33.72 17.37 -51.54
N SER A 2 34.25 17.05 -50.35
CA SER A 2 33.77 15.93 -49.52
C SER A 2 33.84 16.20 -48.00
N SER A 3 34.24 17.40 -47.60
CA SER A 3 34.52 17.76 -46.19
C SER A 3 33.32 18.32 -45.43
N THR A 4 32.26 18.77 -46.11
CA THR A 4 31.12 19.47 -45.48
C THR A 4 30.10 18.54 -44.82
N THR A 5 30.06 17.25 -45.19
CA THR A 5 29.07 16.27 -44.71
C THR A 5 29.44 15.60 -43.38
N SER A 6 30.72 15.60 -42.98
CA SER A 6 31.12 15.10 -41.66
C SER A 6 30.91 16.15 -40.57
N GLU A 7 31.28 17.40 -40.85
CA GLU A 7 31.20 18.52 -39.91
C GLU A 7 29.75 18.84 -39.55
N SER A 8 28.85 18.84 -40.53
CA SER A 8 27.40 19.00 -40.31
C SER A 8 26.81 17.88 -39.45
N ARG A 9 27.19 16.61 -39.66
CA ARG A 9 26.73 15.50 -38.82
C ARG A 9 27.22 15.61 -37.38
N VAL A 10 28.46 16.07 -37.18
CA VAL A 10 29.00 16.32 -35.84
C VAL A 10 28.23 17.47 -35.19
N LEU A 11 28.07 18.61 -35.85
CA LEU A 11 27.38 19.78 -35.31
C LEU A 11 25.93 19.49 -34.90
N TRP A 12 25.19 18.71 -35.68
CA TRP A 12 23.83 18.28 -35.30
C TRP A 12 23.83 17.36 -34.08
N LYS A 13 24.81 16.45 -33.99
CA LYS A 13 24.97 15.56 -32.83
C LYS A 13 25.21 16.36 -31.55
N TRP A 14 26.05 17.41 -31.58
CA TRP A 14 26.30 18.27 -30.41
C TRP A 14 25.13 19.21 -30.07
N LYS A 15 24.35 19.64 -31.08
CA LYS A 15 23.13 20.45 -30.87
C LYS A 15 22.01 19.68 -30.18
N MET A 16 21.93 18.36 -30.40
CA MET A 16 20.87 17.49 -29.89
C MET A 16 21.16 16.88 -28.51
N ILE A 17 22.42 16.86 -28.07
CA ILE A 17 22.85 16.39 -26.74
C ILE A 17 22.10 17.09 -25.58
N PRO A 18 21.96 18.44 -25.53
CA PRO A 18 21.28 19.07 -24.40
C PRO A 18 19.79 18.72 -24.33
N TYR A 19 19.12 18.53 -25.48
CA TYR A 19 17.72 18.10 -25.53
C TYR A 19 17.55 16.65 -25.11
N ALA A 20 18.44 15.76 -25.57
CA ALA A 20 18.46 14.37 -25.16
C ALA A 20 18.73 14.24 -23.65
N ALA A 21 19.69 14.99 -23.12
CA ALA A 21 19.97 15.05 -21.68
C ALA A 21 18.76 15.58 -20.88
N GLY A 22 18.06 16.59 -21.38
CA GLY A 22 16.86 17.14 -20.76
C GLY A 22 15.69 16.15 -20.62
N VAL A 23 15.62 15.12 -21.45
CA VAL A 23 14.61 14.04 -21.35
C VAL A 23 15.14 12.85 -20.56
N ILE A 24 16.38 12.44 -20.83
CA ILE A 24 16.97 11.23 -20.23
C ILE A 24 17.27 11.43 -18.74
N VAL A 25 17.76 12.60 -18.34
CA VAL A 25 18.15 12.84 -16.94
C VAL A 25 16.92 12.79 -16.00
N PRO A 26 15.79 13.48 -16.26
CA PRO A 26 14.60 13.34 -15.42
C PRO A 26 14.01 11.94 -15.44
N LEU A 27 14.05 11.24 -16.59
CA LEU A 27 13.56 9.86 -16.69
C LEU A 27 14.42 8.90 -15.85
N ALA A 28 15.74 9.04 -15.91
CA ALA A 28 16.67 8.25 -15.10
C ALA A 28 16.51 8.54 -13.61
N LEU A 29 16.37 9.82 -13.23
CA LEU A 29 16.14 10.23 -11.84
C LEU A 29 14.82 9.67 -11.29
N THR A 30 13.74 9.74 -12.06
CA THR A 30 12.43 9.22 -11.65
C THR A 30 12.45 7.69 -11.50
N LEU A 31 13.14 6.97 -12.38
CA LEU A 31 13.31 5.52 -12.25
C LEU A 31 14.14 5.15 -11.02
N LEU A 32 15.21 5.89 -10.71
CA LEU A 32 16.02 5.67 -9.51
C LEU A 32 15.20 5.88 -8.23
N VAL A 33 14.48 7.00 -8.12
CA VAL A 33 13.63 7.31 -6.95
C VAL A 33 12.47 6.32 -6.81
N ARG A 34 11.94 5.79 -7.92
CA ARG A 34 10.85 4.80 -7.86
C ARG A 34 11.32 3.43 -7.40
N ASN A 35 12.56 3.05 -7.69
CA ASN A 35 13.13 1.78 -7.24
C ASN A 35 13.49 1.82 -5.75
N THR A 36 14.02 2.93 -5.23
CA THR A 36 14.34 3.04 -3.78
C THR A 36 13.10 2.97 -2.88
N LYS A 37 11.94 3.44 -3.36
CA LYS A 37 10.66 3.36 -2.62
C LYS A 37 9.98 2.00 -2.67
N ARG A 38 10.45 1.07 -3.50
CA ARG A 38 9.87 -0.29 -3.62
C ARG A 38 10.42 -1.26 -2.58
N ASP A 39 11.57 -0.95 -1.97
CA ASP A 39 12.17 -1.75 -0.89
C ASP A 39 11.64 -1.38 0.49
N GLU A 40 10.85 -0.29 0.61
CA GLU A 40 9.94 -0.08 1.73
C GLU A 40 8.70 -0.99 1.57
N LYS A 41 8.96 -2.29 1.31
CA LYS A 41 7.97 -3.34 1.40
C LYS A 41 7.57 -3.46 2.85
N ARG A 42 6.55 -2.67 3.23
CA ARG A 42 5.66 -2.82 4.38
C ARG A 42 6.11 -3.93 5.34
N ASP A 43 7.09 -3.61 6.17
CA ASP A 43 7.67 -4.45 7.23
C ASP A 43 7.25 -5.93 7.13
N VAL A 44 7.71 -6.59 6.06
CA VAL A 44 7.49 -8.01 5.87
C VAL A 44 8.47 -8.68 6.79
N ILE A 45 8.01 -9.00 7.98
CA ILE A 45 8.80 -9.77 8.92
C ILE A 45 8.82 -11.20 8.37
N ASP A 46 9.98 -11.66 7.91
CA ASP A 46 10.28 -13.06 7.57
C ASP A 46 10.35 -13.93 8.84
N ASN A 47 9.32 -13.88 9.66
CA ASN A 47 9.19 -14.76 10.82
C ASN A 47 8.04 -15.71 10.57
N ASP A 48 8.35 -17.00 10.73
CA ASP A 48 7.43 -18.13 10.84
C ASP A 48 6.17 -17.75 11.64
N VAL A 49 5.07 -17.51 10.95
CA VAL A 49 3.77 -17.21 11.54
C VAL A 49 2.87 -18.41 11.27
N GLY A 50 2.66 -19.22 12.31
CA GLY A 50 1.77 -20.38 12.26
C GLY A 50 2.41 -21.70 11.85
N GLY A 51 3.76 -21.80 11.85
CA GLY A 51 4.48 -23.04 11.54
C GLY A 51 4.76 -23.26 10.04
N GLU A 52 4.47 -22.27 9.20
CA GLU A 52 4.78 -22.31 7.77
C GLU A 52 5.58 -21.05 7.35
N PRO A 53 6.58 -21.20 6.46
CA PRO A 53 7.34 -20.08 5.93
C PRO A 53 6.44 -19.22 5.03
N GLY A 54 5.90 -18.14 5.58
CA GLY A 54 5.04 -17.18 4.88
C GLY A 54 5.43 -15.73 5.20
N HIS A 55 5.34 -14.87 4.19
CA HIS A 55 5.54 -13.42 4.34
C HIS A 55 4.29 -12.79 4.97
N THR A 56 4.40 -12.22 6.18
CA THR A 56 3.31 -11.47 6.80
C THR A 56 3.56 -9.98 6.72
N VAL A 57 2.58 -9.23 6.21
CA VAL A 57 2.62 -7.76 6.17
C VAL A 57 2.14 -7.25 7.53
N ARG A 58 3.03 -6.72 8.36
CA ARG A 58 2.66 -6.06 9.62
C ARG A 58 2.54 -4.55 9.45
N ASN A 59 1.87 -3.92 10.41
CA ASN A 59 1.81 -2.46 10.49
C ASN A 59 3.22 -1.91 10.78
N HIS A 60 3.85 -1.28 9.80
CA HIS A 60 5.20 -0.67 9.90
C HIS A 60 5.38 0.31 11.08
N ARG A 61 4.31 0.83 11.66
CA ARG A 61 4.38 1.77 12.79
C ARG A 61 4.70 1.08 14.12
N PHE A 62 4.40 -0.21 14.25
CA PHE A 62 4.53 -0.96 15.49
C PHE A 62 5.21 -2.29 15.23
N LYS A 63 6.42 -2.47 15.77
CA LYS A 63 7.19 -3.72 15.65
C LYS A 63 6.57 -4.85 16.47
N ASP A 64 6.01 -4.51 17.62
CA ASP A 64 5.40 -5.44 18.57
C ASP A 64 3.86 -5.29 18.58
N PRO A 65 3.11 -6.33 19.00
CA PRO A 65 1.67 -6.24 19.20
C PRO A 65 1.30 -5.08 20.13
N VAL A 66 0.21 -4.40 19.81
CA VAL A 66 -0.31 -3.29 20.64
C VAL A 66 -0.67 -3.83 22.02
N SER A 67 -0.16 -3.19 23.08
CA SER A 67 -0.44 -3.59 24.46
C SER A 67 -1.89 -3.32 24.85
N SER A 68 -2.40 -4.13 25.77
CA SER A 68 -3.73 -3.98 26.35
C SER A 68 -3.65 -3.19 27.67
N HIS A 69 -4.74 -2.48 28.01
CA HIS A 69 -4.93 -1.85 29.33
C HIS A 69 -5.81 -2.68 30.27
N TRP A 70 -6.25 -3.86 29.82
CA TRP A 70 -7.10 -4.75 30.60
C TRP A 70 -6.26 -5.61 31.55
N GLU A 71 -6.78 -5.83 32.74
CA GLU A 71 -6.14 -6.68 33.75
C GLU A 71 -5.97 -8.10 33.19
N ASP A 72 -4.80 -8.70 33.46
CA ASP A 72 -4.41 -10.04 33.01
C ASP A 72 -4.28 -10.26 31.49
N ILE A 73 -4.36 -9.20 30.67
CA ILE A 73 -4.21 -9.32 29.21
C ILE A 73 -3.09 -8.41 28.73
N SER A 74 -2.05 -9.01 28.16
CA SER A 74 -0.81 -8.31 27.80
C SER A 74 -0.94 -7.56 26.47
N THR A 75 -1.71 -8.10 25.53
CA THR A 75 -1.82 -7.54 24.17
C THR A 75 -3.26 -7.49 23.68
N LEU A 76 -3.55 -6.52 22.80
CA LEU A 76 -4.86 -6.37 22.18
C LEU A 76 -5.27 -7.58 21.30
N PRO A 77 -4.34 -8.25 20.59
CA PRO A 77 -4.64 -9.51 19.92
C PRO A 77 -5.00 -10.66 20.87
N GLU A 78 -4.36 -10.74 22.04
CA GLU A 78 -4.70 -11.73 23.07
C GLU A 78 -6.12 -11.51 23.60
N LEU A 79 -6.51 -10.25 23.85
CA LEU A 79 -7.90 -9.89 24.19
C LEU A 79 -8.87 -10.36 23.11
N PHE A 80 -8.55 -10.11 21.84
CA PHE A 80 -9.38 -10.52 20.72
C PHE A 80 -9.55 -12.04 20.65
N GLU A 81 -8.46 -12.81 20.82
CA GLU A 81 -8.51 -14.27 20.77
C GLU A 81 -9.35 -14.85 21.92
N ILE A 82 -9.14 -14.36 23.15
CA ILE A 82 -9.93 -14.76 24.32
C ILE A 82 -11.41 -14.45 24.09
N SER A 83 -11.70 -13.25 23.56
CA SER A 83 -13.05 -12.85 23.19
C SER A 83 -13.66 -13.85 22.21
N CYS A 84 -13.02 -14.10 21.06
CA CYS A 84 -13.51 -15.03 20.04
C CYS A 84 -13.75 -16.45 20.56
N LYS A 85 -12.92 -16.95 21.48
CA LYS A 85 -13.12 -18.26 22.12
C LYS A 85 -14.33 -18.26 23.06
N ASN A 86 -14.48 -17.22 23.87
CA ASN A 86 -15.48 -17.16 24.93
C ASN A 86 -16.88 -16.79 24.45
N HIS A 87 -17.00 -16.03 23.36
CA HIS A 87 -18.30 -15.72 22.77
C HIS A 87 -18.30 -15.96 21.26
N ILE A 88 -17.91 -17.17 20.85
CA ILE A 88 -17.94 -17.61 19.45
C ILE A 88 -19.34 -17.48 18.81
N ASP A 89 -20.39 -17.53 19.64
CA ASP A 89 -21.79 -17.34 19.30
C ASP A 89 -22.18 -15.86 19.15
N ARG A 90 -21.34 -14.92 19.60
CA ARG A 90 -21.56 -13.48 19.49
C ARG A 90 -20.68 -12.91 18.40
N PHE A 91 -21.33 -12.27 17.43
CA PHE A 91 -20.62 -11.42 16.48
C PHE A 91 -20.07 -10.20 17.24
N PHE A 92 -18.77 -10.18 17.55
CA PHE A 92 -18.08 -9.20 18.39
C PHE A 92 -17.96 -7.77 17.84
N LEU A 93 -18.82 -7.41 16.91
CA LEU A 93 -18.97 -6.04 16.48
C LEU A 93 -20.40 -5.71 16.84
N ASN A 94 -20.61 -4.78 17.79
CA ASN A 94 -21.88 -4.10 17.96
C ASN A 94 -22.53 -3.98 16.59
N THR A 95 -23.59 -4.75 16.35
CA THR A 95 -24.12 -4.88 15.00
C THR A 95 -24.98 -3.66 14.79
N ARG A 96 -24.61 -2.82 13.83
CA ARG A 96 -25.50 -1.74 13.41
C ARG A 96 -26.59 -2.33 12.56
N ARG A 97 -27.84 -1.99 12.88
CA ARG A 97 -28.99 -2.37 12.03
C ARG A 97 -28.82 -1.77 10.64
N LEU A 98 -28.84 -2.60 9.60
CA LEU A 98 -28.84 -2.11 8.22
C LEU A 98 -30.18 -1.42 7.94
N ILE A 99 -30.15 -0.12 7.65
CA ILE A 99 -31.33 0.70 7.35
C ILE A 99 -31.63 0.65 5.85
N ALA A 100 -30.63 0.89 5.02
CA ALA A 100 -30.79 0.94 3.56
C ALA A 100 -29.50 0.59 2.84
N ARG A 101 -29.64 0.22 1.56
CA ARG A 101 -28.54 -0.12 0.66
C ARG A 101 -28.81 0.53 -0.69
N GLU A 102 -27.84 1.28 -1.18
CA GLU A 102 -27.92 2.00 -2.45
C GLU A 102 -26.70 1.62 -3.30
N ILE A 103 -26.88 1.52 -4.61
CA ILE A 103 -25.78 1.26 -5.55
C ILE A 103 -25.54 2.56 -6.30
N GLU A 104 -24.36 3.15 -6.08
CA GLU A 104 -23.93 4.37 -6.73
C GLU A 104 -22.85 4.02 -7.77
N THR A 105 -23.00 4.53 -8.99
CA THR A 105 -21.95 4.44 -10.01
C THR A 105 -21.23 5.78 -10.08
N SER A 106 -19.95 5.80 -9.75
CA SER A 106 -19.09 6.97 -9.89
C SER A 106 -18.97 7.39 -11.36
N GLU A 107 -18.64 8.67 -11.61
CA GLU A 107 -18.40 9.22 -12.95
C GLU A 107 -17.33 8.41 -13.73
N ASP A 108 -16.39 7.80 -13.01
CA ASP A 108 -15.36 6.89 -13.55
C ASP A 108 -15.89 5.48 -13.90
N GLY A 109 -17.19 5.22 -13.75
CA GLY A 109 -17.84 3.91 -14.00
C GLY A 109 -17.66 2.87 -12.89
N LYS A 110 -17.05 3.24 -11.76
CA LYS A 110 -16.91 2.35 -10.61
C LYS A 110 -18.23 2.25 -9.84
N VAL A 111 -18.71 1.02 -9.66
CA VAL A 111 -19.92 0.74 -8.89
C VAL A 111 -19.55 0.53 -7.43
N PHE A 112 -20.20 1.29 -6.54
CA PHE A 112 -20.03 1.19 -5.10
C PHE A 112 -21.37 0.90 -4.44
N GLU A 113 -21.32 0.05 -3.43
CA GLU A 113 -22.46 -0.21 -2.55
C GLU A 113 -22.35 0.69 -1.33
N LYS A 114 -23.35 1.55 -1.16
CA LYS A 114 -23.48 2.46 -0.03
C LYS A 114 -24.46 1.87 0.96
N LEU A 115 -23.98 1.63 2.18
CA LEU A 115 -24.78 1.06 3.27
C LEU A 115 -25.12 2.14 4.28
N HIS A 116 -26.41 2.31 4.57
CA HIS A 116 -26.89 3.15 5.65
C HIS A 116 -27.07 2.29 6.89
N LEU A 117 -26.22 2.50 7.89
CA LEU A 117 -26.20 1.73 9.13
C LEU A 117 -26.76 2.58 10.27
N GLY A 118 -27.66 2.00 11.06
CA GLY A 118 -28.26 2.64 12.23
C GLY A 118 -27.34 2.67 13.45
N ASP A 119 -27.93 2.95 14.61
CA ASP A 119 -27.20 2.93 15.88
C ASP A 119 -26.71 1.52 16.22
N TYR A 120 -25.73 1.47 17.10
CA TYR A 120 -25.20 0.22 17.62
C TYR A 120 -26.22 -0.41 18.57
N GLU A 121 -26.53 -1.68 18.34
CA GLU A 121 -27.32 -2.55 19.24
C GLU A 121 -26.42 -3.35 20.17
#